data_AF-A0A967YZX3-F1
#
_entry.id   AF-A0A967YZX3-F1
#
_cell.length_a   1.000
_cell.length_b   1.000
_cell.length_c   1.000
_cell.angle_alpha   90.00
_cell.angle_beta   90.00
_cell.angle_gamma   90.00
#
_symmetry.space_group_name_H-M   'P 1'
#
loop_
_entity.id
_entity.type
_entity.pdbx_description
1 polymer ?
#
loop_
_entity_poly.entity_id
_entity_poly.type
_entity_poly.pdbx_seq_one_letter_code
_entity_poly.pdbx_strand_id
1 'polypeptide(L)'
;MSISNLDCWKKSLAFVIAFSVLPFALTAQDSKLASTALADDASSQPGNILMRPTLTGNLKILFILVKYPGNSSGIVSLNQAQQHANDLENAININSYNALSVDIDITPTTLTMPNSESYYQNQPLVRLRADAVKAAEQAGFDVDSYDREVIFSKKVWRGSAALGTINRRTIFMSHNLTRVSVHEVGHSNGWRHANFWEVNGGSPISPNGTEIEYGDVFDMMGNLQAVAGSYHHFNPWSKYRVGWLPQANILNITSSGTYTILAIESDPMTVPINKYTALKIRKDPLSDYWIFFRSKEEYVKNGPVITQIFNDNIQPTRLLDMTPGSQTDDWKDAALAVNSTFSDTQAGITVKTVSVSSSEVEVEVTVDANALANIDNLPVIDVTSPSFGVTINGVIDYAVTVFDPDFGNTDGAGIDKVKLYLHRLSDPLIQNLRQGFDPPDPFATIELSAPPYRWQFDTSSLPREGVYFLIPQATSMDGGTQTVWFEHIIDNSGLPATPVLFSPSDNATNVSTDPALDWSAASGATSYRLQVSTDSNFSTTVADQSGLTSTSFQASGLENSTTYYWRVNAANANGTSPWSSVWQFTTIVAPPAAPVLSSPSDNASGVST
;
A
#
# COMPACT_ATOMS: atom_id res chain seq x y z
N MET A 1 -45.32 -35.51 13.75
CA MET A 1 -46.22 -34.33 14.03
C MET A 1 -46.46 -34.20 15.54
N SER A 2 -45.57 -33.31 16.17
CA SER A 2 -45.81 -32.29 17.21
C SER A 2 -44.49 -31.98 17.92
N ILE A 3 -44.05 -30.63 17.86
CA ILE A 3 -43.60 -29.42 18.56
C ILE A 3 -42.69 -29.82 19.73
N SER A 4 -41.26 -29.60 19.55
CA SER A 4 -40.49 -28.99 20.67
C SER A 4 -39.02 -28.85 20.25
N ASN A 5 -38.60 -27.62 19.76
CA ASN A 5 -37.27 -27.16 20.25
C ASN A 5 -36.95 -25.78 19.67
N LEU A 6 -37.78 -24.79 19.91
CA LEU A 6 -37.32 -23.39 19.71
C LEU A 6 -37.35 -22.64 21.04
N ASP A 7 -36.70 -23.16 22.12
CA ASP A 7 -36.62 -22.26 23.30
C ASP A 7 -35.29 -22.51 24.03
N CYS A 8 -34.11 -22.49 23.38
CA CYS A 8 -32.91 -22.41 24.25
C CYS A 8 -31.95 -21.33 23.70
N TRP A 9 -32.50 -20.18 23.13
CA TRP A 9 -31.45 -19.18 22.79
C TRP A 9 -31.92 -17.80 23.22
N LYS A 10 -32.91 -17.68 24.19
CA LYS A 10 -33.28 -16.28 24.58
C LYS A 10 -33.07 -16.09 26.07
N LYS A 11 -32.06 -16.75 26.71
CA LYS A 11 -31.95 -16.40 28.16
C LYS A 11 -30.47 -16.21 28.50
N SER A 12 -29.64 -15.55 27.65
CA SER A 12 -28.40 -15.13 28.39
C SER A 12 -28.06 -13.69 28.02
N LEU A 13 -29.07 -12.76 27.93
CA LEU A 13 -28.66 -11.35 27.76
C LEU A 13 -29.23 -10.51 28.90
N ALA A 14 -29.04 -10.91 30.15
CA ALA A 14 -29.36 -9.89 31.17
C ALA A 14 -28.33 -9.96 32.29
N PHE A 15 -27.09 -9.27 32.13
CA PHE A 15 -26.52 -8.80 33.41
C PHE A 15 -25.14 -8.19 33.15
N VAL A 16 -24.95 -6.72 32.93
CA VAL A 16 -24.21 -5.81 33.85
C VAL A 16 -23.53 -4.73 33.00
N ILE A 17 -24.23 -3.53 32.84
CA ILE A 17 -23.81 -2.11 32.80
C ILE A 17 -23.37 -1.69 34.22
N ALA A 18 -22.00 -1.48 34.41
CA ALA A 18 -21.56 -0.33 35.25
C ALA A 18 -20.11 0.04 34.87
N PHE A 19 -19.89 1.20 34.19
CA PHE A 19 -18.96 2.33 34.05
C PHE A 19 -18.01 2.44 35.25
N SER A 20 -16.61 2.43 34.93
CA SER A 20 -15.68 3.42 35.52
C SER A 20 -14.42 3.52 34.64
N VAL A 21 -14.23 4.68 33.87
CA VAL A 21 -13.23 5.70 33.48
C VAL A 21 -12.10 5.77 34.51
N LEU A 22 -10.87 5.21 34.03
CA LEU A 22 -9.59 5.91 34.35
C LEU A 22 -8.62 5.73 33.19
N PRO A 23 -7.74 6.81 32.85
CA PRO A 23 -6.85 7.13 31.73
C PRO A 23 -5.48 6.45 31.88
N PHE A 24 -5.19 5.39 31.09
CA PHE A 24 -3.81 4.87 30.99
C PHE A 24 -3.04 5.62 29.90
N ALA A 25 -2.16 6.62 30.24
CA ALA A 25 -0.79 7.12 29.98
C ALA A 25 0.05 6.09 29.20
N LEU A 26 0.08 6.22 27.81
CA LEU A 26 1.07 5.64 26.85
C LEU A 26 2.46 6.24 27.09
N THR A 27 3.35 5.62 27.89
CA THR A 27 4.82 5.70 27.98
C THR A 27 5.47 5.21 26.68
N ALA A 28 6.06 6.18 25.80
CA ALA A 28 7.27 6.44 25.00
C ALA A 28 8.15 5.18 24.88
N GLN A 29 7.67 4.25 24.03
CA GLN A 29 8.73 3.41 23.39
C GLN A 29 8.10 2.57 22.28
N ASP A 30 7.53 3.22 21.23
CA ASP A 30 7.41 2.49 19.95
C ASP A 30 7.37 3.49 18.80
N SER A 31 8.39 4.41 18.63
CA SER A 31 8.59 5.19 17.39
C SER A 31 9.80 4.63 16.62
N LYS A 32 9.79 3.38 16.28
CA LYS A 32 10.83 3.07 15.27
C LYS A 32 10.34 1.95 14.36
N LEU A 33 9.11 2.12 13.79
CA LEU A 33 8.89 1.31 12.56
C LEU A 33 8.00 2.08 11.59
N ALA A 34 8.28 3.38 11.27
CA ALA A 34 7.68 3.98 10.06
C ALA A 34 8.77 4.69 9.25
N SER A 35 9.98 4.10 9.11
CA SER A 35 10.82 4.74 8.06
C SER A 35 11.78 3.69 7.48
N THR A 36 11.33 2.52 7.09
CA THR A 36 12.28 1.75 6.23
C THR A 36 11.47 0.80 5.35
N ALA A 37 10.91 1.32 4.14
CA ALA A 37 10.95 0.39 2.97
C ALA A 37 10.58 1.16 1.71
N LEU A 38 11.42 2.10 1.18
CA LEU A 38 11.21 2.34 -0.27
C LEU A 38 12.04 1.35 -1.08
N ALA A 39 11.63 0.01 -1.04
CA ALA A 39 12.03 -1.14 -1.89
C ALA A 39 11.92 -0.77 -3.38
N ASP A 40 13.09 -0.43 -4.06
CA ASP A 40 13.81 -0.92 -5.25
C ASP A 40 13.16 -2.19 -5.83
N ASP A 41 12.04 -2.05 -6.73
CA ASP A 41 11.83 -3.15 -7.71
C ASP A 41 10.88 -2.67 -8.81
N ALA A 42 11.32 -2.24 -10.04
CA ALA A 42 10.93 -2.50 -11.45
C ALA A 42 10.01 -3.72 -11.55
N SER A 43 8.71 -3.62 -11.08
CA SER A 43 7.60 -4.42 -11.62
C SER A 43 6.47 -4.50 -10.59
N SER A 44 5.47 -3.57 -10.64
CA SER A 44 4.02 -3.81 -10.46
C SER A 44 3.61 -3.46 -9.02
N GLN A 45 3.05 -2.17 -8.85
CA GLN A 45 1.71 -2.14 -8.21
C GLN A 45 1.26 -0.68 -8.06
N PRO A 46 0.17 -0.21 -8.73
CA PRO A 46 -0.62 0.99 -8.35
C PRO A 46 -1.70 0.65 -7.32
N GLY A 47 -1.30 0.78 -6.05
CA GLY A 47 -2.59 0.82 -5.31
C GLY A 47 -2.34 0.76 -3.81
N ASN A 48 -2.07 1.93 -3.22
CA ASN A 48 -2.54 2.21 -1.84
C ASN A 48 -2.66 3.71 -1.63
N ILE A 49 -3.87 4.38 -1.92
CA ILE A 49 -4.08 5.73 -1.34
C ILE A 49 -4.26 5.63 0.18
N LEU A 50 -3.24 5.08 0.95
CA LEU A 50 -3.10 5.54 2.35
C LEU A 50 -2.65 7.00 2.38
N MET A 51 -3.57 8.15 2.33
CA MET A 51 -2.96 9.45 2.74
C MET A 51 -1.43 9.33 2.87
N ARG A 52 -0.74 9.31 1.78
CA ARG A 52 0.73 9.45 1.78
C ARG A 52 1.19 10.27 3.00
N PRO A 53 2.10 9.76 3.95
CA PRO A 53 2.53 10.47 5.18
C PRO A 53 2.76 11.97 4.91
N THR A 54 1.94 12.83 5.54
CA THR A 54 2.25 14.27 5.62
C THR A 54 3.77 14.52 5.52
N LEU A 55 4.14 15.16 4.35
CA LEU A 55 5.56 15.55 4.23
C LEU A 55 5.84 16.85 5.00
N THR A 56 5.88 16.73 6.29
CA THR A 56 6.17 17.86 7.19
C THR A 56 7.37 17.49 8.07
N GLY A 57 8.02 18.48 8.62
CA GLY A 57 9.21 18.21 9.46
C GLY A 57 10.51 18.49 8.69
N ASN A 58 11.45 17.39 8.89
CA ASN A 58 12.78 17.65 8.28
C ASN A 58 13.06 16.62 7.17
N LEU A 59 13.44 17.22 5.99
CA LEU A 59 13.81 16.38 4.83
C LEU A 59 15.34 16.44 4.65
N LYS A 60 15.96 15.17 4.78
CA LYS A 60 17.43 15.14 4.60
C LYS A 60 17.80 14.73 3.17
N ILE A 61 18.60 15.61 2.57
CA ILE A 61 18.95 15.33 1.16
C ILE A 61 20.48 15.29 1.05
N LEU A 62 20.91 14.26 0.29
CA LEU A 62 22.36 14.21 0.01
C LEU A 62 22.60 14.56 -1.45
N PHE A 63 23.46 15.66 -1.60
CA PHE A 63 23.91 15.99 -2.96
C PHE A 63 25.19 15.22 -3.26
N ILE A 64 25.10 14.36 -4.31
CA ILE A 64 26.31 13.62 -4.72
C ILE A 64 26.86 14.27 -6.01
N LEU A 65 27.97 14.95 -5.78
CA LEU A 65 28.58 15.62 -6.95
C LEU A 65 29.47 14.63 -7.70
N VAL A 66 29.13 14.51 -9.05
CA VAL A 66 29.90 13.45 -9.74
C VAL A 66 30.51 14.09 -11.01
N LYS A 67 31.66 13.45 -11.40
CA LYS A 67 32.30 13.76 -12.69
C LYS A 67 32.64 12.47 -13.42
N TYR A 68 32.79 12.67 -14.81
CA TYR A 68 33.11 11.47 -15.60
C TYR A 68 34.62 11.45 -15.91
N PRO A 69 35.19 10.21 -15.97
CA PRO A 69 36.63 10.12 -16.26
C PRO A 69 36.99 10.84 -17.57
N GLY A 70 38.20 11.73 -17.51
CA GLY A 70 38.73 12.30 -18.78
C GLY A 70 37.95 13.55 -19.20
N ASN A 71 36.96 13.93 -18.36
CA ASN A 71 36.16 15.14 -18.64
C ASN A 71 36.20 16.07 -17.42
N SER A 72 37.02 17.21 -17.60
CA SER A 72 37.09 18.18 -16.48
C SER A 72 35.96 19.22 -16.60
N SER A 73 35.15 19.22 -17.68
CA SER A 73 34.08 20.19 -18.02
C SER A 73 32.75 19.80 -17.35
N GLY A 74 32.76 18.74 -16.30
CA GLY A 74 31.57 18.17 -15.61
C GLY A 74 31.65 18.41 -14.10
N ILE A 75 32.58 19.48 -13.68
CA ILE A 75 32.73 19.58 -12.21
C ILE A 75 31.83 20.71 -11.70
N VAL A 76 30.76 20.37 -10.97
CA VAL A 76 30.01 21.39 -10.21
C VAL A 76 30.82 21.81 -8.98
N SER A 77 31.22 23.21 -8.98
CA SER A 77 32.00 23.65 -7.80
C SER A 77 31.19 23.52 -6.50
N LEU A 78 31.86 23.29 -5.45
CA LEU A 78 31.19 23.20 -4.14
C LEU A 78 30.38 24.48 -3.86
N ASN A 79 30.91 25.58 -4.28
CA ASN A 79 30.15 26.83 -4.05
C ASN A 79 28.84 26.85 -4.84
N GLN A 80 28.96 26.40 -6.01
CA GLN A 80 27.71 26.36 -6.82
C GLN A 80 26.72 25.37 -6.21
N ALA A 81 27.19 24.26 -5.80
CA ALA A 81 26.28 23.26 -5.20
C ALA A 81 25.68 23.79 -3.90
N GLN A 82 26.54 24.56 -3.16
CA GLN A 82 26.00 25.10 -1.88
C GLN A 82 24.93 26.16 -2.17
N GLN A 83 25.24 27.03 -3.08
CA GLN A 83 24.20 28.03 -3.42
C GLN A 83 22.92 27.36 -3.91
N HIS A 84 23.08 26.42 -4.69
CA HIS A 84 21.87 25.71 -5.15
C HIS A 84 21.12 25.04 -3.98
N ALA A 85 21.84 24.38 -3.15
CA ALA A 85 21.19 23.76 -1.98
C ALA A 85 20.43 24.80 -1.16
N ASN A 86 21.01 26.01 -0.99
CA ASN A 86 20.30 27.06 -0.23
C ASN A 86 19.04 27.53 -0.96
N ASP A 87 19.18 27.66 -2.24
CA ASP A 87 17.99 28.11 -3.00
C ASP A 87 16.88 27.05 -2.96
N LEU A 88 17.30 25.79 -3.08
CA LEU A 88 16.27 24.72 -3.01
C LEU A 88 15.59 24.72 -1.64
N GLU A 89 16.38 24.85 -0.67
CA GLU A 89 15.78 24.89 0.68
C GLU A 89 14.79 26.06 0.81
N ASN A 90 15.20 27.23 0.37
CA ASN A 90 14.30 28.39 0.47
C ASN A 90 13.01 28.18 -0.33
N ALA A 91 13.15 27.65 -1.48
CA ALA A 91 11.95 27.44 -2.32
C ALA A 91 11.00 26.41 -1.69
N ILE A 92 11.53 25.32 -1.17
CA ILE A 92 10.64 24.31 -0.54
C ILE A 92 9.98 24.90 0.71
N ASN A 93 10.76 25.72 1.43
CA ASN A 93 10.16 26.37 2.62
C ASN A 93 8.98 27.27 2.24
N ILE A 94 9.18 28.02 1.16
CA ILE A 94 8.09 28.94 0.75
C ILE A 94 6.88 28.11 0.30
N ASN A 95 7.10 27.05 -0.46
CA ASN A 95 5.97 26.29 -1.00
C ASN A 95 5.29 25.44 0.09
N SER A 96 6.04 25.19 1.10
CA SER A 96 5.46 24.33 2.16
C SER A 96 4.95 25.19 3.32
N TYR A 97 5.00 26.48 3.18
CA TYR A 97 4.60 27.38 4.28
C TYR A 97 5.40 27.09 5.55
N ASN A 98 6.61 26.69 5.35
CA ASN A 98 7.58 26.43 6.43
C ASN A 98 7.24 25.14 7.17
N ALA A 99 6.37 24.40 6.60
CA ALA A 99 5.99 23.12 7.25
C ALA A 99 7.10 22.07 7.05
N LEU A 100 7.97 22.35 6.10
CA LEU A 100 9.03 21.36 5.81
C LEU A 100 10.37 22.09 5.76
N SER A 101 11.22 21.59 6.67
CA SER A 101 12.62 22.07 6.56
C SER A 101 13.50 21.06 5.80
N VAL A 102 14.53 21.61 5.07
CA VAL A 102 15.37 20.72 4.24
C VAL A 102 16.82 20.84 4.73
N ASP A 103 17.35 19.64 5.07
CA ASP A 103 18.77 19.57 5.43
C ASP A 103 19.55 18.88 4.31
N ILE A 104 20.54 19.73 3.80
CA ILE A 104 21.21 19.15 2.62
C ILE A 104 22.71 18.98 2.95
N ASP A 105 23.16 17.69 2.74
CA ASP A 105 24.60 17.43 2.77
C ASP A 105 25.17 17.28 1.34
N ILE A 106 26.41 17.86 1.23
CA ILE A 106 27.01 17.79 -0.12
C ILE A 106 28.35 17.04 -0.01
N THR A 107 28.61 16.13 -0.93
CA THR A 107 29.93 15.49 -0.89
C THR A 107 31.04 16.55 -1.03
N PRO A 108 32.09 16.45 -0.21
CA PRO A 108 33.10 17.51 -0.09
C PRO A 108 33.95 17.64 -1.36
N THR A 109 34.01 16.50 -2.17
CA THR A 109 34.69 16.60 -3.48
C THR A 109 33.80 15.99 -4.57
N THR A 110 34.11 16.47 -5.75
CA THR A 110 33.39 15.82 -6.88
C THR A 110 33.91 14.39 -7.09
N LEU A 111 32.95 13.43 -7.08
CA LEU A 111 33.33 11.99 -7.12
C LEU A 111 33.42 11.52 -8.57
N THR A 112 34.49 10.76 -8.80
CA THR A 112 34.71 10.32 -10.20
C THR A 112 33.96 9.01 -10.46
N MET A 113 33.15 9.05 -11.52
CA MET A 113 32.36 7.87 -11.91
C MET A 113 33.28 6.83 -12.57
N PRO A 114 32.96 5.52 -12.60
CA PRO A 114 33.84 4.44 -13.09
C PRO A 114 33.89 4.40 -14.61
N ASN A 115 32.84 4.98 -15.25
CA ASN A 115 32.83 4.88 -16.74
C ASN A 115 32.64 6.27 -17.35
N SER A 116 32.94 6.36 -18.71
CA SER A 116 32.89 7.66 -19.42
C SER A 116 31.46 8.20 -19.49
N GLU A 117 31.32 9.50 -19.71
CA GLU A 117 30.00 10.16 -19.90
C GLU A 117 29.20 9.45 -21.01
N SER A 118 29.86 9.11 -22.15
CA SER A 118 29.18 8.44 -23.28
C SER A 118 28.59 7.10 -22.84
N TYR A 119 29.26 6.42 -22.01
CA TYR A 119 28.72 5.14 -21.51
C TYR A 119 27.38 5.33 -20.81
N TYR A 120 27.33 6.32 -19.93
CA TYR A 120 26.11 6.48 -19.12
C TYR A 120 24.97 7.08 -19.96
N GLN A 121 25.33 7.73 -21.08
CA GLN A 121 24.27 8.26 -21.97
C GLN A 121 23.53 7.13 -22.68
N ASN A 122 24.12 5.96 -22.58
CA ASN A 122 23.46 4.83 -23.28
C ASN A 122 23.00 3.77 -22.28
N GLN A 123 23.04 4.11 -20.98
CA GLN A 123 22.60 3.15 -19.96
C GLN A 123 21.33 3.65 -19.27
N PRO A 124 20.64 2.64 -18.61
CA PRO A 124 19.49 3.09 -17.80
C PRO A 124 19.94 3.91 -16.58
N LEU A 125 19.04 4.78 -16.09
CA LEU A 125 19.36 5.72 -14.97
C LEU A 125 19.70 4.95 -13.70
N VAL A 126 19.21 3.76 -13.64
CA VAL A 126 19.48 2.97 -12.43
C VAL A 126 20.98 2.62 -12.35
N ARG A 127 21.50 2.43 -13.50
CA ARG A 127 22.95 2.13 -13.47
C ARG A 127 23.74 3.37 -13.04
N LEU A 128 23.44 4.54 -13.58
CA LEU A 128 24.08 5.79 -13.13
C LEU A 128 23.92 5.99 -11.62
N ARG A 129 22.82 5.79 -11.14
CA ARG A 129 22.61 5.93 -9.67
C ARG A 129 23.47 4.94 -8.89
N ALA A 130 23.42 3.72 -9.29
CA ALA A 130 24.16 2.69 -8.53
C ALA A 130 25.64 3.06 -8.40
N ASP A 131 26.20 3.54 -9.47
CA ASP A 131 27.63 3.88 -9.42
C ASP A 131 27.88 5.15 -8.60
N ALA A 132 27.01 6.09 -8.70
CA ALA A 132 27.17 7.33 -7.88
C ALA A 132 27.03 7.01 -6.39
N VAL A 133 26.10 6.18 -6.11
CA VAL A 133 25.89 5.84 -4.68
C VAL A 133 27.12 5.07 -4.17
N LYS A 134 27.57 4.17 -4.97
CA LYS A 134 28.78 3.44 -4.54
C LYS A 134 29.95 4.41 -4.30
N ALA A 135 30.11 5.34 -5.22
CA ALA A 135 31.18 6.34 -5.03
C ALA A 135 30.97 7.15 -3.74
N ALA A 136 29.78 7.55 -3.48
CA ALA A 136 29.49 8.32 -2.24
C ALA A 136 29.76 7.47 -1.00
N GLU A 137 29.40 6.18 -1.08
CA GLU A 137 29.63 5.29 0.10
C GLU A 137 31.13 5.09 0.33
N GLN A 138 31.84 5.05 -0.75
CA GLN A 138 33.31 4.93 -0.59
C GLN A 138 33.90 6.21 0.00
N ALA A 139 33.17 7.24 -0.22
CA ALA A 139 33.64 8.52 0.35
C ALA A 139 33.13 8.71 1.78
N GLY A 140 32.40 7.65 2.32
CA GLY A 140 32.11 7.66 3.77
C GLY A 140 30.66 8.07 4.05
N PHE A 141 29.82 8.22 3.07
CA PHE A 141 28.42 8.63 3.33
C PHE A 141 27.53 7.38 3.40
N ASP A 142 26.68 7.39 4.37
CA ASP A 142 25.59 6.39 4.42
C ASP A 142 24.34 6.92 3.70
N VAL A 143 24.28 6.64 2.43
CA VAL A 143 23.26 7.27 1.54
C VAL A 143 21.86 6.87 2.03
N ASP A 144 21.72 5.74 2.63
CA ASP A 144 20.39 5.26 3.08
C ASP A 144 19.91 6.05 4.30
N SER A 145 20.79 6.76 4.97
CA SER A 145 20.35 7.61 6.11
C SER A 145 19.66 8.88 5.62
N TYR A 146 19.72 9.17 4.35
CA TYR A 146 19.04 10.36 3.79
C TYR A 146 17.71 9.96 3.16
N ASP A 147 16.78 10.94 3.12
CA ASP A 147 15.44 10.69 2.55
C ASP A 147 15.49 10.71 1.01
N ARG A 148 16.52 11.54 0.55
CA ARG A 148 16.65 11.65 -0.91
C ARG A 148 18.12 11.86 -1.28
N GLU A 149 18.31 11.37 -2.54
CA GLU A 149 19.66 11.73 -3.03
C GLU A 149 19.54 12.44 -4.38
N VAL A 150 20.50 13.47 -4.48
CA VAL A 150 20.57 14.22 -5.76
C VAL A 150 21.94 13.94 -6.39
N ILE A 151 21.80 13.32 -7.60
CA ILE A 151 23.05 13.14 -8.35
C ILE A 151 23.26 14.34 -9.29
N PHE A 152 24.31 15.06 -8.93
CA PHE A 152 24.51 16.36 -9.58
C PHE A 152 25.78 16.30 -10.44
N SER A 153 25.46 16.42 -11.74
CA SER A 153 26.59 16.48 -12.69
C SER A 153 26.30 17.51 -13.79
N LYS A 154 27.19 18.09 -14.51
CA LYS A 154 26.95 19.08 -15.59
C LYS A 154 26.23 18.44 -16.76
N LYS A 155 26.27 17.01 -16.77
CA LYS A 155 25.45 16.27 -17.77
C LYS A 155 24.90 14.98 -17.15
N VAL A 156 23.64 14.75 -17.05
CA VAL A 156 23.05 13.74 -16.12
C VAL A 156 22.45 12.61 -16.97
N TRP A 157 22.01 12.93 -18.41
CA TRP A 157 21.48 11.79 -19.18
C TRP A 157 20.76 12.32 -20.42
N ARG A 158 21.16 11.93 -21.57
CA ARG A 158 20.64 12.29 -22.91
C ARG A 158 20.36 13.78 -23.03
N GLY A 159 21.16 14.61 -22.32
CA GLY A 159 21.02 16.06 -22.57
C GLY A 159 19.96 16.70 -21.68
N SER A 160 19.40 15.85 -20.68
CA SER A 160 18.32 16.42 -19.83
C SER A 160 18.93 17.32 -18.76
N ALA A 161 18.19 18.44 -18.55
CA ALA A 161 18.62 19.44 -17.55
C ALA A 161 18.34 18.95 -16.12
N ALA A 162 17.34 18.03 -15.87
CA ALA A 162 17.04 17.36 -14.59
C ALA A 162 15.96 16.30 -14.80
N LEU A 163 16.17 15.22 -13.95
CA LEU A 163 15.15 14.16 -14.07
C LEU A 163 14.78 13.62 -12.68
N GLY A 164 13.48 13.79 -12.36
CA GLY A 164 12.87 13.14 -11.17
C GLY A 164 11.80 12.15 -11.63
N THR A 165 11.95 10.95 -11.02
CA THR A 165 10.91 9.96 -11.37
C THR A 165 9.83 9.93 -10.28
N ILE A 166 8.62 9.80 -10.81
CA ILE A 166 7.46 9.84 -9.88
C ILE A 166 7.64 8.77 -8.79
N ASN A 167 7.64 9.30 -7.57
CA ASN A 167 7.65 8.45 -6.35
C ASN A 167 9.00 7.77 -6.17
N ARG A 168 9.93 8.47 -6.83
CA ARG A 168 11.26 7.89 -6.58
C ARG A 168 12.11 8.87 -5.75
N ARG A 169 13.03 8.18 -5.01
CA ARG A 169 13.81 8.99 -4.05
C ARG A 169 14.97 9.69 -4.75
N THR A 170 15.39 9.26 -5.99
CA THR A 170 16.61 9.82 -6.60
C THR A 170 16.22 10.93 -7.59
N ILE A 171 17.10 11.99 -7.52
CA ILE A 171 16.91 13.13 -8.45
C ILE A 171 18.24 13.37 -9.18
N PHE A 172 18.07 13.43 -10.56
CA PHE A 172 19.28 13.71 -11.36
C PHE A 172 19.26 15.17 -11.84
N MET A 173 20.50 15.74 -11.65
CA MET A 173 20.48 17.18 -12.00
C MET A 173 21.74 17.52 -12.81
N SER A 174 21.51 18.48 -13.86
CA SER A 174 22.68 18.88 -14.66
C SER A 174 22.75 20.40 -14.79
N HIS A 175 21.76 21.07 -14.13
CA HIS A 175 21.75 22.54 -14.16
C HIS A 175 21.41 23.09 -12.77
N ASN A 176 21.71 24.44 -12.56
CA ASN A 176 21.58 25.01 -11.21
C ASN A 176 20.33 25.90 -11.10
N LEU A 177 19.37 25.58 -11.97
CA LEU A 177 18.17 26.43 -11.78
C LEU A 177 17.31 25.84 -10.65
N THR A 178 17.14 26.64 -9.56
CA THR A 178 16.45 26.19 -8.33
C THR A 178 15.02 25.72 -8.66
N ARG A 179 14.46 26.28 -9.56
CA ARG A 179 13.06 25.91 -9.87
C ARG A 179 12.97 24.51 -10.47
N VAL A 180 13.89 24.15 -11.26
CA VAL A 180 13.88 22.80 -11.87
C VAL A 180 14.06 21.74 -10.75
N SER A 181 14.88 22.12 -9.83
CA SER A 181 15.09 21.15 -8.72
C SER A 181 13.83 21.00 -7.87
N VAL A 182 13.19 22.11 -7.66
CA VAL A 182 11.96 22.00 -6.86
C VAL A 182 10.92 21.20 -7.64
N HIS A 183 10.88 21.40 -8.98
CA HIS A 183 9.99 20.60 -9.84
C HIS A 183 10.29 19.10 -9.69
N GLU A 184 11.54 18.81 -9.65
CA GLU A 184 11.86 17.36 -9.60
C GLU A 184 11.55 16.78 -8.21
N VAL A 185 11.68 17.65 -7.24
CA VAL A 185 11.22 17.17 -5.92
C VAL A 185 9.72 16.86 -5.97
N GLY A 186 9.01 17.69 -6.73
CA GLY A 186 7.58 17.39 -6.94
C GLY A 186 7.35 15.97 -7.45
N HIS A 187 8.15 15.55 -8.49
CA HIS A 187 7.97 14.18 -9.01
C HIS A 187 8.27 13.13 -7.94
N SER A 188 9.22 13.43 -7.11
CA SER A 188 9.51 12.46 -6.04
C SER A 188 8.33 12.33 -5.06
N ASN A 189 7.50 13.35 -5.15
CA ASN A 189 6.32 13.30 -4.26
C ASN A 189 5.09 12.75 -4.99
N GLY A 190 5.32 12.37 -6.24
CA GLY A 190 4.24 11.61 -6.93
C GLY A 190 3.45 12.53 -7.87
N TRP A 191 4.01 13.72 -8.09
CA TRP A 191 3.20 14.66 -8.90
C TRP A 191 3.56 14.51 -10.38
N ARG A 192 2.58 14.64 -11.15
CA ARG A 192 2.83 14.68 -12.62
C ARG A 192 2.90 16.13 -13.10
N HIS A 193 3.24 16.18 -14.38
CA HIS A 193 3.36 17.56 -14.89
C HIS A 193 2.00 18.28 -14.86
N ALA A 194 2.11 19.56 -14.66
CA ALA A 194 0.91 20.40 -14.75
C ALA A 194 0.72 20.88 -16.20
N ASN A 195 -0.50 20.50 -16.70
CA ASN A 195 -0.72 20.77 -18.14
C ASN A 195 -1.74 21.91 -18.33
N PHE A 196 -1.72 22.38 -19.64
CA PHE A 196 -2.72 23.37 -20.07
C PHE A 196 -3.69 22.74 -21.07
N TRP A 197 -4.98 22.92 -20.71
CA TRP A 197 -6.00 22.41 -21.66
C TRP A 197 -6.37 23.51 -22.67
N GLU A 198 -5.77 23.26 -23.86
CA GLU A 198 -5.97 24.29 -24.89
C GLU A 198 -7.19 23.95 -25.78
N VAL A 199 -7.95 25.02 -25.89
CA VAL A 199 -9.14 24.83 -26.74
C VAL A 199 -9.16 25.96 -27.79
N ASN A 200 -9.43 25.61 -29.10
CA ASN A 200 -9.54 26.63 -30.17
C ASN A 200 -11.02 27.01 -30.43
N GLY A 201 -11.45 28.29 -29.92
CA GLY A 201 -12.78 28.88 -30.20
C GLY A 201 -13.91 27.98 -29.69
N GLY A 202 -14.37 28.46 -28.41
CA GLY A 202 -15.53 27.71 -27.83
C GLY A 202 -15.40 27.63 -26.30
N SER A 203 -15.98 26.62 -25.57
CA SER A 203 -16.10 26.37 -24.13
C SER A 203 -14.77 25.82 -23.56
N PRO A 204 -14.32 26.31 -22.39
CA PRO A 204 -13.07 25.89 -21.74
C PRO A 204 -13.08 24.40 -21.38
N ILE A 205 -14.25 23.75 -21.66
CA ILE A 205 -14.28 22.32 -21.28
C ILE A 205 -14.61 21.50 -22.54
N SER A 206 -14.34 22.09 -23.59
CA SER A 206 -14.65 21.34 -24.82
C SER A 206 -13.86 20.03 -24.88
N PRO A 207 -14.62 18.97 -25.33
CA PRO A 207 -13.91 17.68 -25.42
C PRO A 207 -12.88 17.68 -26.56
N ASN A 208 -12.92 18.72 -27.42
CA ASN A 208 -11.98 18.75 -28.57
C ASN A 208 -10.73 19.56 -28.22
N GLY A 209 -10.49 19.77 -26.96
CA GLY A 209 -9.27 20.50 -26.55
C GLY A 209 -8.04 19.61 -26.65
N THR A 210 -6.91 20.26 -26.64
CA THR A 210 -5.64 19.53 -26.67
C THR A 210 -4.84 19.78 -25.39
N GLU A 211 -4.29 18.65 -24.92
CA GLU A 211 -3.44 18.78 -23.71
C GLU A 211 -2.03 19.23 -24.11
N ILE A 212 -1.69 20.32 -23.37
CA ILE A 212 -0.30 20.78 -23.60
C ILE A 212 0.51 20.48 -22.34
N GLU A 213 1.39 19.48 -22.50
CA GLU A 213 2.22 19.08 -21.35
C GLU A 213 3.10 20.25 -20.87
N TYR A 214 3.14 20.47 -19.57
CA TYR A 214 3.86 21.57 -18.90
C TYR A 214 3.20 22.92 -19.18
N GLY A 215 2.02 22.82 -19.71
CA GLY A 215 1.39 24.06 -20.24
C GLY A 215 0.82 24.93 -19.12
N ASP A 216 0.75 24.40 -17.90
CA ASP A 216 0.39 25.30 -16.79
C ASP A 216 1.66 25.99 -16.25
N VAL A 217 1.88 27.12 -16.74
CA VAL A 217 3.17 27.79 -16.47
C VAL A 217 3.11 28.50 -15.11
N PHE A 218 1.97 28.45 -14.49
CA PHE A 218 1.85 29.12 -13.17
C PHE A 218 2.05 28.10 -12.05
N ASP A 219 2.18 26.88 -12.44
CA ASP A 219 2.39 25.80 -11.45
C ASP A 219 3.85 25.32 -11.53
N MET A 220 4.37 24.92 -10.26
CA MET A 220 5.79 24.49 -10.20
C MET A 220 6.02 23.25 -11.07
N MET A 221 4.87 22.51 -11.29
CA MET A 221 5.04 21.29 -12.12
C MET A 221 4.75 21.58 -13.59
N GLY A 222 4.73 22.83 -14.10
CA GLY A 222 4.53 23.23 -15.49
C GLY A 222 5.85 23.70 -16.12
N ASN A 223 5.73 24.48 -17.30
CA ASN A 223 6.96 24.99 -17.95
C ASN A 223 7.46 26.25 -17.24
N LEU A 224 8.64 26.16 -16.76
CA LEU A 224 9.13 27.19 -15.81
C LEU A 224 9.96 28.23 -16.54
N GLN A 225 10.20 28.06 -17.84
CA GLN A 225 11.01 29.02 -18.63
C GLN A 225 10.10 29.97 -19.41
N ALA A 226 8.83 29.75 -19.20
CA ALA A 226 7.90 30.49 -20.09
C ALA A 226 7.58 31.86 -19.49
N VAL A 227 7.96 32.07 -18.16
CA VAL A 227 7.62 33.41 -17.63
C VAL A 227 8.74 33.84 -16.67
N ALA A 228 9.66 34.73 -17.11
CA ALA A 228 10.76 35.23 -16.27
C ALA A 228 10.24 36.02 -15.07
N GLY A 229 10.75 35.64 -13.76
CA GLY A 229 10.40 36.47 -12.58
C GLY A 229 9.09 36.02 -11.94
N SER A 230 8.50 34.81 -12.43
CA SER A 230 7.22 34.30 -11.90
C SER A 230 7.44 33.67 -10.52
N TYR A 231 6.48 34.02 -9.65
CA TYR A 231 6.41 33.40 -8.30
C TYR A 231 5.70 32.04 -8.37
N HIS A 232 6.52 30.91 -8.46
CA HIS A 232 5.89 29.60 -8.78
C HIS A 232 5.55 28.85 -7.49
N HIS A 233 4.33 28.53 -7.34
CA HIS A 233 3.80 27.70 -6.24
C HIS A 233 3.21 26.41 -6.81
N PHE A 234 3.35 25.38 -5.96
CA PHE A 234 2.52 24.22 -6.33
C PHE A 234 1.03 24.54 -6.22
N ASN A 235 0.30 23.93 -7.08
CA ASN A 235 -1.16 24.18 -6.97
C ASN A 235 -1.72 23.61 -5.66
N PRO A 236 -2.89 24.05 -5.26
CA PRO A 236 -3.45 23.70 -3.95
C PRO A 236 -3.61 22.18 -3.78
N TRP A 237 -4.00 21.52 -4.86
CA TRP A 237 -4.16 20.06 -4.75
C TRP A 237 -2.84 19.39 -4.35
N SER A 238 -1.74 19.75 -4.97
CA SER A 238 -0.44 19.14 -4.64
C SER A 238 -0.04 19.44 -3.20
N LYS A 239 -0.26 20.61 -2.79
CA LYS A 239 0.13 20.99 -1.41
C LYS A 239 -0.76 20.28 -0.37
N TYR A 240 -2.06 20.18 -0.68
CA TYR A 240 -3.00 19.47 0.23
C TYR A 240 -2.58 18.00 0.36
N ARG A 241 -2.04 17.41 -0.64
CA ARG A 241 -1.75 15.96 -0.63
C ARG A 241 -0.57 15.65 0.28
N VAL A 242 0.19 16.62 0.40
CA VAL A 242 1.38 16.26 1.21
C VAL A 242 1.31 16.99 2.55
N GLY A 243 0.11 17.66 2.76
CA GLY A 243 -0.15 18.18 4.12
C GLY A 243 0.37 19.61 4.27
N TRP A 244 0.81 20.25 3.27
CA TRP A 244 1.31 21.64 3.39
C TRP A 244 0.15 22.63 3.42
N LEU A 245 -0.95 22.29 2.77
CA LEU A 245 -2.18 23.10 2.85
C LEU A 245 -3.23 22.37 3.69
N PRO A 246 -3.60 23.00 4.79
CA PRO A 246 -4.54 22.32 5.70
C PRO A 246 -5.92 22.16 5.06
N GLN A 247 -6.53 21.02 5.41
CA GLN A 247 -7.87 20.73 4.85
C GLN A 247 -8.87 21.82 5.23
N ALA A 248 -8.68 22.40 6.38
CA ALA A 248 -9.62 23.44 6.83
C ALA A 248 -9.60 24.66 5.89
N ASN A 249 -8.56 24.78 5.12
CA ASN A 249 -8.46 25.94 4.20
C ASN A 249 -9.07 25.63 2.84
N ILE A 250 -9.51 24.42 2.70
CA ILE A 250 -10.15 24.02 1.43
C ILE A 250 -11.64 23.73 1.68
N LEU A 251 -12.42 24.43 0.84
CA LEU A 251 -13.87 24.16 1.03
C LEU A 251 -14.38 23.30 -0.13
N ASN A 252 -14.96 22.11 0.29
CA ASN A 252 -15.70 21.32 -0.73
C ASN A 252 -17.09 21.92 -0.98
N ILE A 253 -17.31 22.30 -2.22
CA ILE A 253 -18.56 23.02 -2.53
C ILE A 253 -19.66 21.99 -2.83
N THR A 254 -20.73 22.07 -1.99
CA THR A 254 -21.86 21.15 -2.24
C THR A 254 -23.16 21.95 -2.39
N SER A 255 -23.02 23.28 -2.17
CA SER A 255 -24.23 24.12 -2.36
C SER A 255 -23.81 25.48 -2.93
N SER A 256 -24.81 26.11 -3.58
CA SER A 256 -24.54 27.41 -4.21
C SER A 256 -24.29 28.49 -3.15
N GLY A 257 -23.43 29.45 -3.57
CA GLY A 257 -23.17 30.58 -2.64
C GLY A 257 -22.02 31.45 -3.17
N THR A 258 -21.74 32.41 -2.26
CA THR A 258 -20.58 33.30 -2.56
C THR A 258 -19.45 33.01 -1.57
N TYR A 259 -18.26 32.93 -2.25
CA TYR A 259 -17.14 32.51 -1.39
C TYR A 259 -15.92 33.40 -1.67
N THR A 260 -15.19 33.53 -0.61
CA THR A 260 -13.95 34.34 -0.76
C THR A 260 -12.73 33.41 -0.71
N ILE A 261 -11.84 33.65 -1.74
CA ILE A 261 -10.63 32.82 -1.83
C ILE A 261 -9.41 33.72 -1.60
N LEU A 262 -8.58 33.29 -0.64
CA LEU A 262 -7.34 34.04 -0.39
C LEU A 262 -6.23 33.52 -1.31
N ALA A 263 -5.34 34.43 -1.57
CA ALA A 263 -4.23 34.01 -2.47
C ALA A 263 -3.46 32.84 -1.84
N ILE A 264 -3.08 31.93 -2.64
CA ILE A 264 -2.40 30.72 -2.13
C ILE A 264 -1.03 31.08 -1.57
N GLU A 265 -0.54 32.20 -1.93
CA GLU A 265 0.78 32.63 -1.42
C GLU A 265 0.67 33.13 0.02
N SER A 266 -0.57 33.30 0.49
CA SER A 266 -0.74 33.79 1.88
C SER A 266 -0.52 32.65 2.88
N ASP A 267 -0.14 33.10 4.16
CA ASP A 267 0.05 32.10 5.23
C ASP A 267 -1.25 31.34 5.52
N PRO A 268 -1.16 30.02 5.30
CA PRO A 268 -2.39 29.23 5.41
C PRO A 268 -2.85 29.08 6.87
N MET A 269 -2.03 29.49 7.85
CA MET A 269 -2.41 29.33 9.27
C MET A 269 -3.17 30.56 9.77
N THR A 270 -3.26 31.57 8.97
CA THR A 270 -3.93 32.80 9.45
C THR A 270 -5.19 33.07 8.62
N VAL A 271 -5.69 31.98 8.05
CA VAL A 271 -6.88 32.21 7.21
C VAL A 271 -8.10 32.45 8.13
N PRO A 272 -8.82 33.59 7.93
CA PRO A 272 -10.00 33.91 8.77
C PRO A 272 -11.14 32.91 8.54
N ILE A 273 -12.06 32.89 9.53
CA ILE A 273 -13.24 32.01 9.43
C ILE A 273 -14.06 32.38 8.19
N ASN A 274 -14.45 31.40 7.45
CA ASN A 274 -15.35 31.56 6.28
C ASN A 274 -14.58 32.06 5.05
N LYS A 275 -13.29 32.08 5.11
CA LYS A 275 -12.46 32.27 3.90
C LYS A 275 -11.63 31.02 3.65
N TYR A 276 -11.22 31.02 2.36
CA TYR A 276 -10.56 29.75 1.98
C TYR A 276 -9.42 30.04 1.00
N THR A 277 -8.45 29.13 0.92
CA THR A 277 -7.34 29.30 -0.06
C THR A 277 -7.67 28.59 -1.38
N ALA A 278 -8.65 27.65 -1.24
CA ALA A 278 -9.08 27.01 -2.51
C ALA A 278 -10.49 26.42 -2.34
N LEU A 279 -11.19 26.40 -3.42
CA LEU A 279 -12.49 25.69 -3.46
C LEU A 279 -12.36 24.44 -4.32
N LYS A 280 -12.99 23.43 -3.84
CA LYS A 280 -13.05 22.16 -4.60
C LYS A 280 -14.51 21.81 -4.93
N ILE A 281 -14.69 21.65 -6.25
CA ILE A 281 -16.07 21.30 -6.67
C ILE A 281 -15.99 20.00 -7.47
N ARG A 282 -16.79 19.00 -7.01
CA ARG A 282 -16.81 17.72 -7.76
C ARG A 282 -17.46 17.91 -9.14
N LYS A 283 -16.60 17.62 -10.19
CA LYS A 283 -17.11 17.77 -11.57
C LYS A 283 -17.81 16.48 -12.03
N ASP A 284 -17.09 15.36 -11.86
CA ASP A 284 -17.61 14.01 -12.14
C ASP A 284 -16.86 12.99 -11.26
N PRO A 285 -17.21 11.69 -11.46
CA PRO A 285 -16.65 10.68 -10.55
C PRO A 285 -15.12 10.64 -10.60
N LEU A 286 -14.53 11.17 -11.67
CA LEU A 286 -13.07 10.94 -11.76
C LEU A 286 -12.31 12.26 -11.61
N SER A 287 -13.11 13.40 -11.49
CA SER A 287 -12.29 14.63 -11.44
C SER A 287 -13.01 15.71 -10.66
N ASP A 288 -12.18 16.67 -10.25
CA ASP A 288 -12.68 17.84 -9.50
C ASP A 288 -12.18 19.12 -10.18
N TYR A 289 -13.05 20.22 -9.97
CA TYR A 289 -12.47 21.55 -10.24
C TYR A 289 -11.88 22.15 -8.95
N TRP A 290 -10.62 22.53 -9.11
CA TRP A 290 -10.02 23.34 -8.04
C TRP A 290 -9.91 24.81 -8.46
N ILE A 291 -10.47 25.65 -7.56
CA ILE A 291 -10.49 27.09 -7.88
C ILE A 291 -9.61 27.81 -6.84
N PHE A 292 -8.65 28.55 -7.39
CA PHE A 292 -7.77 29.25 -6.42
C PHE A 292 -7.28 30.56 -7.04
N PHE A 293 -6.53 31.35 -6.20
CA PHE A 293 -6.16 32.71 -6.61
C PHE A 293 -4.65 32.92 -6.39
N ARG A 294 -4.02 33.55 -7.46
CA ARG A 294 -2.57 33.83 -7.36
C ARG A 294 -2.33 35.33 -7.49
N SER A 295 -2.03 35.95 -6.39
CA SER A 295 -1.98 37.44 -6.40
C SER A 295 -0.60 37.92 -6.83
N LYS A 296 0.38 37.06 -6.77
CA LYS A 296 1.74 37.52 -7.14
C LYS A 296 2.11 37.06 -8.55
N GLU A 297 1.10 36.38 -9.15
CA GLU A 297 1.36 35.96 -10.55
C GLU A 297 0.71 36.94 -11.53
N GLU A 298 1.60 37.64 -12.35
CA GLU A 298 1.19 38.81 -13.16
C GLU A 298 0.05 38.46 -14.11
N TYR A 299 0.05 37.30 -14.72
CA TYR A 299 -0.91 37.05 -15.81
C TYR A 299 -2.22 36.48 -15.27
N VAL A 300 -2.19 36.07 -14.02
CA VAL A 300 -3.48 35.51 -13.54
C VAL A 300 -3.90 36.23 -12.27
N LYS A 301 -3.28 37.38 -11.99
CA LYS A 301 -3.54 38.04 -10.69
C LYS A 301 -4.89 38.74 -10.70
N ASN A 302 -5.59 38.81 -11.89
CA ASN A 302 -6.84 39.59 -11.95
C ASN A 302 -8.06 38.68 -11.84
N GLY A 303 -7.90 37.49 -11.40
CA GLY A 303 -9.08 36.61 -11.22
C GLY A 303 -8.63 35.24 -10.71
N PRO A 304 -9.71 34.40 -10.43
CA PRO A 304 -9.38 33.04 -9.99
C PRO A 304 -8.94 32.15 -11.16
N VAL A 305 -8.12 31.17 -10.73
CA VAL A 305 -7.70 30.14 -11.70
C VAL A 305 -8.47 28.83 -11.44
N ILE A 306 -8.88 28.23 -12.56
CA ILE A 306 -9.61 26.96 -12.39
C ILE A 306 -8.80 25.82 -13.05
N THR A 307 -8.54 24.85 -12.20
CA THR A 307 -7.82 23.67 -12.70
C THR A 307 -8.65 22.41 -12.49
N GLN A 308 -8.67 21.62 -13.56
CA GLN A 308 -9.31 20.31 -13.41
C GLN A 308 -8.30 19.26 -12.93
N ILE A 309 -8.73 18.54 -11.85
CA ILE A 309 -7.80 17.54 -11.30
C ILE A 309 -8.50 16.18 -11.30
N PHE A 310 -7.64 15.13 -11.70
CA PHE A 310 -8.23 13.79 -11.82
C PHE A 310 -7.85 12.94 -10.60
N ASN A 311 -8.83 12.17 -10.16
CA ASN A 311 -8.68 11.49 -8.86
C ASN A 311 -7.89 10.19 -9.03
N ASP A 312 -7.48 9.85 -10.31
CA ASP A 312 -6.78 8.56 -10.54
C ASP A 312 -5.27 8.74 -10.43
N ASN A 313 -4.85 9.98 -10.07
CA ASN A 313 -3.43 10.31 -9.83
C ASN A 313 -2.54 9.85 -10.98
N ILE A 314 -3.20 9.53 -12.13
CA ILE A 314 -2.42 9.13 -13.31
C ILE A 314 -2.43 10.30 -14.32
N GLN A 315 -3.47 11.00 -14.14
CA GLN A 315 -3.57 12.05 -15.19
C GLN A 315 -2.98 13.37 -14.66
N PRO A 316 -2.37 14.13 -15.65
CA PRO A 316 -1.85 15.43 -15.22
C PRO A 316 -2.99 16.42 -14.91
N THR A 317 -2.62 17.40 -14.04
CA THR A 317 -3.62 18.48 -13.85
C THR A 317 -3.80 19.29 -15.14
N ARG A 318 -5.12 19.97 -15.12
CA ARG A 318 -5.39 20.72 -16.37
C ARG A 318 -5.83 22.15 -16.01
N LEU A 319 -4.86 23.02 -16.39
CA LEU A 319 -5.30 24.44 -16.27
C LEU A 319 -6.27 24.80 -17.41
N LEU A 320 -7.41 25.35 -16.97
CA LEU A 320 -8.43 25.64 -18.01
C LEU A 320 -8.24 27.07 -18.52
N ASP A 321 -8.56 27.16 -19.84
CA ASP A 321 -8.47 28.48 -20.52
C ASP A 321 -9.80 29.23 -20.42
N MET A 322 -9.71 30.34 -19.67
CA MET A 322 -11.01 31.00 -19.41
C MET A 322 -11.35 31.95 -20.57
N THR A 323 -10.46 32.18 -21.48
CA THR A 323 -10.74 32.93 -22.71
C THR A 323 -10.30 32.11 -23.93
N PRO A 324 -11.04 31.02 -24.23
CA PRO A 324 -10.61 30.12 -25.32
C PRO A 324 -10.59 30.84 -26.68
N GLY A 325 -9.45 30.55 -27.52
CA GLY A 325 -9.43 31.10 -28.90
C GLY A 325 -8.54 32.33 -29.00
N SER A 326 -7.89 32.73 -27.86
CA SER A 326 -6.90 33.83 -27.96
C SER A 326 -5.62 33.33 -28.66
N GLN A 327 -5.10 33.93 -29.86
CA GLN A 327 -4.24 33.44 -30.97
C GLN A 327 -2.77 33.47 -30.54
N THR A 328 -2.36 34.07 -29.18
CA THR A 328 -0.94 33.94 -28.76
C THR A 328 -0.89 33.75 -27.24
N ASP A 329 0.00 32.73 -26.78
CA ASP A 329 0.22 32.48 -25.33
C ASP A 329 -1.12 32.40 -24.57
N ASP A 330 -1.93 31.58 -25.13
CA ASP A 330 -3.33 31.45 -24.70
C ASP A 330 -3.42 31.07 -23.22
N TRP A 331 -2.34 30.66 -22.71
CA TRP A 331 -2.38 30.34 -21.26
C TRP A 331 -2.34 31.60 -20.40
N LYS A 332 -1.88 32.77 -20.81
CA LYS A 332 -1.76 34.03 -20.04
C LYS A 332 -3.14 34.54 -19.59
N ASP A 333 -4.13 34.08 -20.21
CA ASP A 333 -5.47 34.61 -19.82
C ASP A 333 -6.31 33.50 -19.18
N ALA A 334 -5.66 32.74 -18.45
CA ALA A 334 -6.33 31.56 -17.86
C ALA A 334 -7.21 31.99 -16.67
N ALA A 335 -6.90 33.26 -16.18
CA ALA A 335 -7.73 33.70 -15.05
C ALA A 335 -9.13 34.11 -15.53
N LEU A 336 -10.09 33.79 -14.69
CA LEU A 336 -11.48 34.21 -14.99
C LEU A 336 -11.68 35.67 -14.59
N ALA A 337 -11.88 36.48 -15.60
CA ALA A 337 -11.94 37.95 -15.36
C ALA A 337 -13.16 38.31 -14.50
N VAL A 338 -13.05 39.50 -13.86
CA VAL A 338 -14.16 39.98 -13.01
C VAL A 338 -15.43 40.14 -13.87
N ASN A 339 -16.49 39.57 -13.36
CA ASN A 339 -17.85 39.64 -13.96
C ASN A 339 -18.00 38.65 -15.11
N SER A 340 -16.98 37.85 -15.30
CA SER A 340 -17.16 36.73 -16.27
C SER A 340 -17.55 35.44 -15.55
N THR A 341 -18.15 34.51 -16.42
CA THR A 341 -18.68 33.28 -15.79
C THR A 341 -18.13 32.05 -16.53
N PHE A 342 -17.57 31.22 -15.73
CA PHE A 342 -17.31 29.85 -16.24
C PHE A 342 -18.53 28.95 -16.02
N SER A 343 -18.87 28.16 -17.20
CA SER A 343 -20.07 27.30 -17.07
C SER A 343 -19.76 25.89 -17.61
N ASP A 344 -20.05 24.98 -16.74
CA ASP A 344 -20.10 23.55 -17.14
C ASP A 344 -21.52 23.01 -17.01
N THR A 345 -22.24 23.06 -18.03
CA THR A 345 -23.69 22.78 -17.96
C THR A 345 -23.93 21.29 -17.72
N GLN A 346 -22.97 20.49 -18.21
CA GLN A 346 -23.16 19.04 -17.99
C GLN A 346 -23.02 18.68 -16.51
N ALA A 347 -22.13 19.42 -15.90
CA ALA A 347 -21.92 19.09 -14.47
C ALA A 347 -22.78 19.99 -13.58
N GLY A 348 -23.59 20.96 -14.24
CA GLY A 348 -24.47 21.87 -13.47
C GLY A 348 -23.65 22.79 -12.55
N ILE A 349 -22.46 23.26 -13.03
CA ILE A 349 -21.58 24.09 -12.18
C ILE A 349 -21.34 25.43 -12.89
N THR A 350 -21.50 26.52 -12.12
CA THR A 350 -21.05 27.82 -12.66
C THR A 350 -20.22 28.54 -11.59
N VAL A 351 -19.22 29.24 -12.13
CA VAL A 351 -18.40 30.09 -11.26
C VAL A 351 -18.29 31.49 -11.88
N LYS A 352 -18.67 32.44 -11.03
CA LYS A 352 -18.58 33.84 -11.50
C LYS A 352 -17.67 34.64 -10.56
N THR A 353 -16.78 35.33 -11.31
CA THR A 353 -15.90 36.18 -10.47
C THR A 353 -16.63 37.49 -10.12
N VAL A 354 -16.65 37.78 -8.78
CA VAL A 354 -17.42 38.98 -8.31
C VAL A 354 -16.43 40.13 -8.11
N SER A 355 -15.36 39.86 -7.38
CA SER A 355 -14.40 40.96 -7.16
C SER A 355 -12.99 40.37 -6.95
N VAL A 356 -11.97 41.21 -7.22
CA VAL A 356 -10.57 40.79 -6.98
C VAL A 356 -9.84 41.94 -6.28
N SER A 357 -9.06 41.60 -5.21
CA SER A 357 -8.16 42.57 -4.57
C SER A 357 -6.72 42.06 -4.64
N SER A 358 -5.84 42.75 -3.89
CA SER A 358 -4.42 42.34 -3.97
C SER A 358 -4.17 41.05 -3.17
N SER A 359 -5.24 40.60 -2.41
CA SER A 359 -4.92 39.41 -1.59
C SER A 359 -6.06 38.38 -1.66
N GLU A 360 -7.17 38.82 -2.31
CA GLU A 360 -8.26 37.81 -2.31
C GLU A 360 -9.15 38.03 -3.53
N VAL A 361 -9.92 36.91 -3.79
CA VAL A 361 -10.94 37.00 -4.86
C VAL A 361 -12.26 36.41 -4.34
N GLU A 362 -13.34 37.15 -4.76
CA GLU A 362 -14.67 36.63 -4.42
C GLU A 362 -15.35 36.04 -5.66
N VAL A 363 -15.93 34.79 -5.42
CA VAL A 363 -16.62 34.16 -6.57
C VAL A 363 -18.02 33.72 -6.13
N GLU A 364 -18.91 33.86 -7.04
CA GLU A 364 -20.24 33.24 -6.85
C GLU A 364 -20.30 31.87 -7.56
N VAL A 365 -20.63 30.86 -6.72
CA VAL A 365 -20.69 29.49 -7.29
C VAL A 365 -22.13 28.99 -7.25
N THR A 366 -22.53 28.44 -8.42
CA THR A 366 -23.83 27.75 -8.45
C THR A 366 -23.61 26.26 -8.80
N VAL A 367 -24.21 25.40 -7.92
CA VAL A 367 -24.14 23.96 -8.25
C VAL A 367 -25.56 23.37 -8.24
N ASP A 368 -25.74 22.43 -9.23
CA ASP A 368 -26.99 21.65 -9.22
C ASP A 368 -26.85 20.47 -8.24
N ALA A 369 -27.50 20.62 -7.08
CA ALA A 369 -27.31 19.64 -5.98
C ALA A 369 -27.72 18.24 -6.44
N ASN A 370 -28.68 18.14 -7.32
CA ASN A 370 -29.09 16.81 -7.82
C ASN A 370 -28.03 16.20 -8.76
N ALA A 371 -27.43 17.05 -9.56
CA ALA A 371 -26.35 16.55 -10.44
C ALA A 371 -25.11 16.16 -9.63
N LEU A 372 -24.85 16.79 -8.48
CA LEU A 372 -23.66 16.46 -7.66
C LEU A 372 -23.92 15.22 -6.79
N ALA A 373 -25.24 14.93 -6.40
CA ALA A 373 -25.57 13.76 -5.55
C ALA A 373 -25.51 12.47 -6.38
N ASN A 374 -25.54 12.56 -7.71
CA ASN A 374 -25.63 11.34 -8.53
C ASN A 374 -24.26 10.99 -9.13
N ILE A 375 -23.19 11.61 -8.74
CA ILE A 375 -21.88 11.33 -9.38
C ILE A 375 -20.93 10.75 -8.32
N ASP A 376 -21.49 10.33 -7.00
CA ASP A 376 -20.54 9.77 -6.02
C ASP A 376 -21.18 8.57 -5.31
N ASN A 377 -21.76 7.71 -6.20
CA ASN A 377 -22.33 6.49 -5.57
C ASN A 377 -21.20 5.54 -5.12
N LEU A 378 -21.41 4.94 -3.86
CA LEU A 378 -20.43 3.94 -3.40
C LEU A 378 -20.49 2.66 -4.26
N PRO A 379 -19.34 2.00 -4.39
CA PRO A 379 -19.36 0.74 -5.13
C PRO A 379 -20.37 -0.26 -4.55
N VAL A 380 -21.00 -1.00 -5.46
CA VAL A 380 -21.95 -2.06 -5.05
C VAL A 380 -21.24 -3.43 -5.04
N ILE A 381 -21.36 -4.16 -3.89
CA ILE A 381 -20.77 -5.51 -3.79
C ILE A 381 -21.91 -6.53 -3.70
N ASP A 382 -22.02 -7.30 -4.77
CA ASP A 382 -23.01 -8.40 -4.71
C ASP A 382 -22.31 -9.76 -4.55
N VAL A 383 -22.63 -10.42 -3.52
CA VAL A 383 -21.95 -11.70 -3.23
C VAL A 383 -22.76 -12.84 -3.85
N THR A 384 -22.17 -13.51 -4.96
CA THR A 384 -22.94 -14.55 -5.69
C THR A 384 -22.42 -15.93 -5.30
N SER A 385 -22.31 -16.39 -4.00
CA SER A 385 -22.18 -17.64 -3.22
C SER A 385 -20.74 -18.17 -3.30
N PRO A 386 -20.50 -19.41 -2.06
CA PRO A 386 -21.11 -20.76 -2.17
C PRO A 386 -22.04 -21.05 -0.99
N SER A 387 -23.42 -21.50 -1.31
CA SER A 387 -24.31 -22.45 -0.61
C SER A 387 -23.97 -22.55 0.88
N PHE A 388 -24.68 -21.91 1.72
CA PHE A 388 -24.82 -22.17 3.17
C PHE A 388 -24.49 -23.63 3.51
N GLY A 389 -23.10 -23.94 4.06
CA GLY A 389 -22.99 -25.22 4.81
C GLY A 389 -21.70 -25.96 4.42
N VAL A 390 -20.51 -25.84 5.03
CA VAL A 390 -19.11 -26.19 5.33
C VAL A 390 -18.77 -27.58 4.78
N THR A 391 -17.75 -27.75 3.75
CA THR A 391 -16.83 -28.91 3.75
C THR A 391 -15.54 -28.56 4.52
N ILE A 392 -15.41 -29.07 5.80
CA ILE A 392 -14.22 -29.15 6.69
C ILE A 392 -13.09 -29.88 5.96
N ASN A 393 -11.85 -28.87 5.72
CA ASN A 393 -10.63 -29.40 5.07
C ASN A 393 -10.73 -29.34 3.55
N GLY A 394 -11.60 -28.32 3.12
CA GLY A 394 -11.73 -28.13 1.65
C GLY A 394 -11.54 -26.66 1.28
N VAL A 395 -11.38 -26.42 0.12
CA VAL A 395 -11.18 -25.07 -0.45
C VAL A 395 -12.56 -24.42 -0.67
N ILE A 396 -12.69 -23.22 0.09
CA ILE A 396 -13.91 -22.44 -0.17
C ILE A 396 -13.65 -21.50 -1.36
N ASP A 397 -14.65 -21.60 -2.29
CA ASP A 397 -14.57 -20.69 -3.45
C ASP A 397 -15.60 -19.55 -3.31
N TYR A 398 -14.99 -18.42 -3.15
CA TYR A 398 -15.82 -17.21 -2.98
C TYR A 398 -15.73 -16.31 -4.22
N ALA A 399 -17.10 -16.00 -4.70
CA ALA A 399 -17.10 -15.06 -5.86
C ALA A 399 -18.01 -13.87 -5.56
N VAL A 400 -17.47 -12.70 -5.97
CA VAL A 400 -18.34 -11.51 -5.81
C VAL A 400 -18.38 -10.78 -7.15
N THR A 401 -19.61 -10.22 -7.32
CA THR A 401 -19.69 -9.21 -8.39
C THR A 401 -19.67 -7.79 -7.79
N VAL A 402 -18.67 -7.05 -8.36
CA VAL A 402 -18.53 -5.69 -7.81
C VAL A 402 -18.53 -4.68 -8.97
N PHE A 403 -19.30 -3.57 -8.75
CA PHE A 403 -19.24 -2.47 -9.73
C PHE A 403 -19.59 -1.15 -9.03
N ASP A 404 -19.15 -0.07 -9.71
CA ASP A 404 -19.54 1.28 -9.25
C ASP A 404 -20.53 1.90 -10.24
N PRO A 405 -21.73 2.33 -9.71
CA PRO A 405 -22.80 2.81 -10.60
C PRO A 405 -22.38 4.08 -11.35
N ASP A 406 -21.34 4.67 -10.76
CA ASP A 406 -20.92 5.89 -11.47
C ASP A 406 -20.25 5.53 -12.81
N PHE A 407 -19.83 4.28 -12.99
CA PHE A 407 -19.03 3.91 -14.17
C PHE A 407 -19.73 2.80 -14.95
N GLY A 408 -20.97 2.51 -14.55
CA GLY A 408 -21.71 1.40 -15.18
C GLY A 408 -22.04 0.30 -14.18
N ASN A 409 -22.92 -0.61 -14.64
CA ASN A 409 -23.40 -1.64 -13.68
C ASN A 409 -22.86 -3.02 -14.08
N THR A 410 -21.74 -3.01 -14.88
CA THR A 410 -21.15 -4.33 -15.22
C THR A 410 -20.04 -4.68 -14.21
N ASP A 411 -19.84 -6.04 -13.97
CA ASP A 411 -18.85 -6.47 -12.97
C ASP A 411 -17.47 -5.86 -13.27
N GLY A 412 -16.95 -5.16 -12.33
CA GLY A 412 -15.59 -4.57 -12.47
C GLY A 412 -15.66 -3.11 -12.89
N ALA A 413 -16.84 -2.70 -13.33
CA ALA A 413 -16.89 -1.30 -13.81
C ALA A 413 -16.54 -0.31 -12.69
N GLY A 414 -15.48 0.43 -12.97
CA GLY A 414 -15.17 1.59 -12.09
C GLY A 414 -14.58 1.15 -10.75
N ILE A 415 -14.04 -0.15 -10.76
CA ILE A 415 -13.51 -0.66 -9.48
C ILE A 415 -11.98 -0.66 -9.56
N ASP A 416 -11.38 -0.05 -8.54
CA ASP A 416 -9.91 -0.03 -8.45
C ASP A 416 -9.38 -1.32 -7.79
N LYS A 417 -9.92 -1.58 -6.63
CA LYS A 417 -9.44 -2.82 -5.99
C LYS A 417 -10.55 -3.40 -5.09
N VAL A 418 -10.41 -4.72 -4.85
CA VAL A 418 -11.33 -5.42 -3.92
C VAL A 418 -10.48 -6.21 -2.92
N LYS A 419 -10.84 -5.97 -1.63
CA LYS A 419 -10.15 -6.74 -0.57
C LYS A 419 -11.14 -7.65 0.17
N LEU A 420 -10.55 -8.82 0.60
CA LEU A 420 -11.37 -9.73 1.42
C LEU A 420 -10.69 -9.92 2.78
N TYR A 421 -11.57 -9.74 3.74
CA TYR A 421 -11.05 -9.93 5.12
C TYR A 421 -11.68 -11.16 5.76
N LEU A 422 -10.73 -11.94 6.45
CA LEU A 422 -11.23 -13.07 7.27
C LEU A 422 -10.99 -12.77 8.76
N HIS A 423 -12.16 -12.91 9.49
CA HIS A 423 -12.03 -12.59 10.93
C HIS A 423 -12.65 -13.72 11.77
N ARG A 424 -12.09 -13.82 13.01
CA ARG A 424 -12.67 -14.74 14.00
C ARG A 424 -13.66 -14.00 14.91
N LEU A 425 -14.90 -14.63 15.21
CA LEU A 425 -16.00 -14.01 15.99
C LEU A 425 -15.51 -13.56 17.37
N SER A 426 -14.54 -14.34 18.00
CA SER A 426 -14.12 -13.99 19.38
C SER A 426 -13.24 -12.75 19.40
N ASP A 427 -12.98 -12.09 18.25
CA ASP A 427 -12.23 -10.82 18.22
C ASP A 427 -13.09 -9.65 18.77
N PRO A 428 -12.80 -9.23 20.11
CA PRO A 428 -13.52 -8.23 20.90
C PRO A 428 -13.83 -6.97 20.06
N LEU A 429 -13.32 -6.82 18.75
CA LEU A 429 -13.50 -5.59 17.94
C LEU A 429 -14.53 -5.84 16.82
N ILE A 430 -15.09 -7.10 16.61
CA ILE A 430 -16.07 -7.41 15.54
C ILE A 430 -17.49 -7.15 16.05
N GLN A 431 -17.61 -6.92 17.44
CA GLN A 431 -18.97 -6.64 17.96
C GLN A 431 -19.22 -5.13 18.02
N ASN A 432 -17.99 -4.29 17.78
CA ASN A 432 -18.10 -2.82 17.84
C ASN A 432 -17.95 -2.19 16.45
N LEU A 433 -17.79 -2.95 15.26
CA LEU A 433 -17.35 -2.43 13.95
C LEU A 433 -18.51 -2.46 12.95
N ARG A 434 -19.81 -2.58 13.44
CA ARG A 434 -20.95 -2.30 12.54
C ARG A 434 -21.00 -0.82 12.16
N GLN A 435 -19.82 0.03 12.46
CA GLN A 435 -19.93 1.48 12.19
C GLN A 435 -18.82 1.90 11.21
N GLY A 436 -18.41 1.08 10.06
CA GLY A 436 -17.74 1.77 8.93
C GLY A 436 -16.25 1.90 9.17
N PHE A 437 -15.47 1.18 10.03
CA PHE A 437 -14.01 1.26 10.18
C PHE A 437 -13.37 -0.03 9.65
N ASP A 438 -12.10 0.09 8.93
CA ASP A 438 -11.20 -1.04 8.59
C ASP A 438 -11.10 -2.04 9.75
N PRO A 439 -11.61 -3.36 9.56
CA PRO A 439 -11.53 -4.33 10.65
C PRO A 439 -10.09 -4.51 11.16
N PRO A 440 -9.76 -4.49 12.51
CA PRO A 440 -8.40 -4.67 13.03
C PRO A 440 -7.90 -6.11 12.82
N ASP A 441 -6.67 -6.31 12.06
CA ASP A 441 -5.68 -7.37 11.79
C ASP A 441 -6.36 -8.66 11.30
N PRO A 442 -6.70 -8.70 9.97
CA PRO A 442 -7.30 -9.89 9.36
C PRO A 442 -6.32 -11.07 9.33
N PHE A 443 -6.80 -12.28 9.69
CA PHE A 443 -6.01 -13.52 9.57
C PHE A 443 -5.40 -13.64 8.17
N ALA A 444 -6.07 -13.03 7.19
CA ALA A 444 -5.56 -13.06 5.80
C ALA A 444 -6.26 -11.99 4.97
N THR A 445 -5.39 -11.32 4.10
CA THR A 445 -5.96 -10.36 3.14
C THR A 445 -5.55 -10.76 1.71
N ILE A 446 -6.63 -10.82 0.88
CA ILE A 446 -6.30 -10.99 -0.56
C ILE A 446 -6.84 -9.79 -1.33
N GLU A 447 -5.95 -9.26 -2.26
CA GLU A 447 -6.36 -8.08 -3.05
C GLU A 447 -6.40 -8.45 -4.55
N LEU A 448 -7.51 -8.10 -5.13
CA LEU A 448 -7.63 -8.33 -6.58
C LEU A 448 -7.93 -7.01 -7.29
N SER A 449 -7.24 -6.85 -8.53
CA SER A 449 -7.36 -5.51 -9.16
C SER A 449 -8.20 -5.61 -10.44
N ALA A 450 -8.64 -7.00 -10.74
CA ALA A 450 -9.54 -7.08 -11.92
C ALA A 450 -10.44 -8.33 -11.79
N PRO A 451 -11.63 -8.30 -12.45
CA PRO A 451 -12.51 -9.48 -12.44
C PRO A 451 -11.95 -10.62 -13.30
N PRO A 452 -12.35 -11.94 -12.93
CA PRO A 452 -13.36 -12.25 -11.91
C PRO A 452 -12.75 -12.20 -10.49
N TYR A 453 -13.66 -11.51 -9.61
CA TYR A 453 -13.17 -11.46 -8.22
C TYR A 453 -13.55 -12.74 -7.47
N ARG A 454 -12.48 -13.62 -7.55
CA ARG A 454 -12.71 -14.95 -6.95
C ARG A 454 -11.61 -15.24 -5.92
N TRP A 455 -12.08 -15.83 -4.76
CA TRP A 455 -11.10 -16.19 -3.70
C TRP A 455 -11.27 -17.68 -3.38
N GLN A 456 -10.05 -18.28 -3.34
CA GLN A 456 -10.07 -19.66 -2.81
C GLN A 456 -9.32 -19.73 -1.48
N PHE A 457 -10.07 -20.16 -0.55
CA PHE A 457 -9.44 -20.20 0.79
C PHE A 457 -9.46 -21.65 1.31
N ASP A 458 -8.14 -22.06 1.71
CA ASP A 458 -8.03 -23.42 2.31
C ASP A 458 -8.28 -23.34 3.84
N THR A 459 -9.33 -24.00 4.25
CA THR A 459 -9.74 -23.86 5.68
C THR A 459 -8.92 -24.81 6.54
N SER A 460 -7.99 -25.55 5.96
CA SER A 460 -7.21 -26.51 6.77
C SER A 460 -6.16 -25.76 7.61
N SER A 461 -5.94 -24.57 7.35
CA SER A 461 -4.89 -23.81 8.04
C SER A 461 -5.50 -22.95 9.17
N LEU A 462 -6.86 -23.01 9.37
CA LEU A 462 -7.46 -22.13 10.40
C LEU A 462 -7.40 -22.81 11.77
N PRO A 463 -7.05 -22.09 12.87
CA PRO A 463 -7.01 -22.64 14.23
C PRO A 463 -8.37 -23.22 14.65
N ARG A 464 -8.35 -24.40 15.40
CA ARG A 464 -9.35 -25.40 15.82
C ARG A 464 -10.36 -24.79 16.81
N GLU A 465 -10.37 -23.35 17.17
CA GLU A 465 -11.50 -22.94 18.05
C GLU A 465 -12.07 -21.60 17.58
N GLY A 466 -13.27 -21.66 16.73
CA GLY A 466 -13.94 -20.33 16.74
C GLY A 466 -14.71 -20.12 15.44
N VAL A 467 -15.78 -19.34 15.43
CA VAL A 467 -16.63 -18.87 14.30
C VAL A 467 -15.90 -17.76 13.55
N TYR A 468 -15.81 -17.99 12.18
CA TYR A 468 -15.10 -16.99 11.34
C TYR A 468 -16.09 -16.30 10.39
N PHE A 469 -15.62 -14.89 10.04
CA PHE A 469 -16.44 -14.10 9.10
C PHE A 469 -15.57 -13.70 7.90
N LEU A 470 -16.26 -13.76 6.77
CA LEU A 470 -15.62 -13.17 5.58
C LEU A 470 -16.25 -11.81 5.26
N ILE A 471 -15.31 -10.77 4.96
CA ILE A 471 -15.82 -9.39 4.77
C ILE A 471 -15.15 -8.81 3.51
N PRO A 472 -15.96 -8.71 2.37
CA PRO A 472 -15.36 -8.05 1.20
C PRO A 472 -15.45 -6.52 1.30
N GLN A 473 -14.41 -5.90 0.76
CA GLN A 473 -14.36 -4.43 0.66
C GLN A 473 -13.93 -4.02 -0.75
N ALA A 474 -14.73 -3.12 -1.32
CA ALA A 474 -14.37 -2.66 -2.67
C ALA A 474 -14.06 -1.16 -2.63
N THR A 475 -12.99 -0.87 -3.36
CA THR A 475 -12.65 0.56 -3.57
C THR A 475 -12.83 0.94 -5.04
N SER A 476 -13.63 2.05 -5.20
CA SER A 476 -13.93 2.51 -6.56
C SER A 476 -12.78 3.40 -7.07
N MET A 477 -12.61 3.57 -8.36
CA MET A 477 -11.60 4.48 -8.96
C MET A 477 -11.80 5.91 -8.50
N ASP A 478 -13.08 6.23 -8.07
CA ASP A 478 -13.27 7.64 -7.61
C ASP A 478 -12.99 7.77 -6.11
N GLY A 479 -12.48 6.65 -5.52
CA GLY A 479 -12.00 6.72 -4.12
C GLY A 479 -13.06 6.25 -3.12
N GLY A 480 -14.39 6.10 -3.60
CA GLY A 480 -15.42 5.57 -2.68
C GLY A 480 -15.15 4.11 -2.29
N THR A 481 -15.34 3.90 -0.91
CA THR A 481 -15.11 2.51 -0.45
C THR A 481 -16.40 1.96 0.18
N GLN A 482 -16.68 0.68 -0.19
CA GLN A 482 -17.84 0.00 0.43
C GLN A 482 -17.40 -1.36 0.98
N THR A 483 -17.91 -1.52 2.21
CA THR A 483 -17.67 -2.83 2.83
C THR A 483 -19.01 -3.53 3.09
N VAL A 484 -19.09 -4.82 2.60
CA VAL A 484 -20.34 -5.57 2.90
C VAL A 484 -20.01 -6.70 3.88
N TRP A 485 -20.97 -6.74 4.91
CA TRP A 485 -20.77 -7.81 5.92
C TRP A 485 -21.56 -9.05 5.52
N PHE A 486 -20.77 -9.94 5.04
CA PHE A 486 -21.41 -11.22 4.69
C PHE A 486 -20.96 -12.30 5.69
N GLU A 487 -22.08 -12.82 6.46
CA GLU A 487 -21.76 -13.82 7.50
C GLU A 487 -21.62 -15.21 6.88
N HIS A 488 -20.37 -15.54 6.79
CA HIS A 488 -20.19 -17.00 6.59
C HIS A 488 -19.46 -17.61 7.79
N ILE A 489 -20.19 -18.64 8.48
CA ILE A 489 -19.66 -19.19 9.75
C ILE A 489 -18.87 -20.47 9.42
N ILE A 490 -17.52 -20.38 9.59
CA ILE A 490 -16.73 -21.63 9.61
C ILE A 490 -16.62 -22.15 11.05
N ASP A 491 -17.44 -23.28 11.36
CA ASP A 491 -17.45 -23.81 12.74
C ASP A 491 -16.54 -25.06 12.81
N ASN A 492 -15.34 -24.88 13.67
CA ASN A 492 -14.51 -26.10 13.88
C ASN A 492 -14.72 -26.69 15.27
N SER A 493 -15.80 -26.38 15.97
CA SER A 493 -16.05 -26.77 17.37
C SER A 493 -16.53 -28.21 17.49
N GLY A 494 -16.36 -29.13 16.40
CA GLY A 494 -16.85 -30.52 16.50
C GLY A 494 -15.75 -31.53 16.12
N LEU A 495 -14.39 -31.07 15.85
CA LEU A 495 -13.32 -32.03 15.54
C LEU A 495 -12.53 -32.35 16.81
N PRO A 496 -12.04 -33.61 16.81
CA PRO A 496 -11.26 -33.96 18.00
C PRO A 496 -9.95 -33.15 18.08
N ALA A 497 -9.39 -32.81 19.34
CA ALA A 497 -8.09 -32.15 19.50
C ALA A 497 -6.94 -33.03 18.93
N THR A 498 -5.76 -32.30 18.48
CA THR A 498 -4.60 -33.04 17.98
C THR A 498 -3.96 -33.83 19.15
N PRO A 499 -3.72 -35.14 18.91
CA PRO A 499 -3.09 -35.95 19.97
C PRO A 499 -1.66 -35.49 20.26
N VAL A 500 -1.27 -35.51 21.53
CA VAL A 500 0.11 -35.18 21.94
C VAL A 500 0.87 -36.48 22.25
N LEU A 501 2.14 -36.61 21.56
CA LEU A 501 2.88 -37.88 21.68
C LEU A 501 3.63 -37.94 23.03
N PHE A 502 3.71 -39.12 23.59
CA PHE A 502 4.27 -39.25 24.96
C PHE A 502 5.48 -40.17 24.92
N SER A 503 5.41 -41.44 24.33
CA SER A 503 6.53 -42.39 24.38
C SER A 503 6.48 -43.30 23.13
N PRO A 504 7.70 -43.62 22.66
CA PRO A 504 9.05 -43.19 23.08
C PRO A 504 9.25 -41.68 22.87
N SER A 505 10.13 -41.11 23.84
CA SER A 505 10.38 -39.66 23.68
C SER A 505 11.04 -39.37 22.31
N ASP A 506 10.83 -38.18 21.90
CA ASP A 506 11.41 -37.81 20.59
C ASP A 506 12.94 -37.94 20.62
N ASN A 507 13.47 -38.72 19.61
CA ASN A 507 14.90 -38.99 19.39
C ASN A 507 15.44 -40.02 20.37
N ALA A 508 14.58 -40.78 20.97
CA ALA A 508 15.07 -41.81 21.91
C ALA A 508 15.89 -42.87 21.16
N THR A 509 16.99 -43.34 21.86
CA THR A 509 17.82 -44.43 21.28
C THR A 509 17.67 -45.69 22.14
N ASN A 510 18.08 -46.81 21.56
CA ASN A 510 18.06 -48.13 22.21
C ASN A 510 16.64 -48.55 22.60
N VAL A 511 15.73 -48.22 21.69
CA VAL A 511 14.30 -48.57 21.91
C VAL A 511 14.07 -49.99 21.37
N SER A 512 13.32 -50.80 22.14
CA SER A 512 13.03 -52.21 21.78
C SER A 512 12.44 -52.31 20.36
N THR A 513 12.65 -53.44 19.69
CA THR A 513 12.07 -53.63 18.33
C THR A 513 10.56 -53.91 18.42
N ASP A 514 9.96 -53.89 19.62
CA ASP A 514 8.50 -53.98 19.83
C ASP A 514 8.05 -52.94 20.86
N PRO A 515 8.31 -51.63 20.54
CA PRO A 515 7.99 -50.60 21.54
C PRO A 515 6.49 -50.31 21.59
N ALA A 516 6.07 -49.90 22.82
CA ALA A 516 4.70 -49.31 22.92
C ALA A 516 4.75 -47.82 22.56
N LEU A 517 3.93 -47.46 21.59
CA LEU A 517 3.81 -46.01 21.23
C LEU A 517 2.59 -45.40 21.92
N ASP A 518 2.94 -44.39 22.77
CA ASP A 518 1.86 -43.84 23.61
C ASP A 518 1.65 -42.35 23.28
N TRP A 519 0.30 -41.94 23.29
CA TRP A 519 -0.04 -40.51 23.09
C TRP A 519 -1.19 -40.14 24.03
N SER A 520 -1.37 -38.82 24.27
CA SER A 520 -2.46 -38.37 25.16
C SER A 520 -3.82 -38.46 24.47
N ALA A 521 -4.83 -38.72 25.37
CA ALA A 521 -6.21 -38.70 24.83
C ALA A 521 -6.55 -37.30 24.31
N ALA A 522 -7.02 -37.31 23.02
CA ALA A 522 -7.42 -36.01 22.43
C ALA A 522 -8.89 -35.71 22.72
N SER A 523 -9.19 -34.53 23.28
CA SER A 523 -10.60 -34.15 23.56
C SER A 523 -11.48 -34.29 22.31
N GLY A 524 -12.64 -35.03 22.44
CA GLY A 524 -13.62 -35.13 21.33
C GLY A 524 -13.27 -36.30 20.38
N ALA A 525 -12.16 -37.14 20.76
CA ALA A 525 -11.73 -38.22 19.84
C ALA A 525 -12.51 -39.50 20.13
N THR A 526 -13.03 -40.12 19.09
CA THR A 526 -13.63 -41.47 19.26
C THR A 526 -12.66 -42.54 18.76
N SER A 527 -11.66 -42.09 17.94
CA SER A 527 -10.67 -43.07 17.44
C SER A 527 -9.41 -42.33 16.99
N TYR A 528 -8.36 -43.23 16.69
CA TYR A 528 -7.08 -42.63 16.26
C TYR A 528 -6.54 -43.41 15.07
N ARG A 529 -5.72 -42.70 14.26
CA ARG A 529 -4.89 -43.34 13.22
C ARG A 529 -3.41 -43.09 13.50
N LEU A 530 -2.63 -44.20 13.44
CA LEU A 530 -1.20 -44.11 13.74
C LEU A 530 -0.40 -44.59 12.52
N GLN A 531 0.74 -43.73 12.28
CA GLN A 531 1.66 -44.19 11.23
C GLN A 531 3.08 -44.30 11.80
N VAL A 532 3.72 -45.42 11.33
CA VAL A 532 5.15 -45.61 11.64
C VAL A 532 5.89 -45.85 10.31
N SER A 533 7.05 -45.11 10.22
CA SER A 533 7.72 -45.24 8.91
C SER A 533 9.23 -45.08 9.11
N THR A 534 9.99 -45.64 8.10
CA THR A 534 11.45 -45.35 8.11
C THR A 534 11.74 -44.08 7.33
N ASP A 535 10.71 -43.56 6.71
CA ASP A 535 10.84 -42.29 5.97
C ASP A 535 10.11 -41.15 6.69
N SER A 536 10.78 -40.00 6.87
CA SER A 536 10.18 -38.91 7.68
C SER A 536 9.04 -38.23 6.92
N ASN A 537 8.88 -38.48 5.65
CA ASN A 537 7.75 -37.90 4.91
C ASN A 537 6.59 -38.89 4.79
N PHE A 538 6.82 -40.10 5.34
CA PHE A 538 5.80 -41.17 5.42
C PHE A 538 5.32 -41.56 4.02
N SER A 539 6.35 -41.57 3.01
CA SER A 539 6.03 -42.04 1.64
C SER A 539 5.81 -43.56 1.62
N THR A 540 6.43 -44.29 2.65
CA THR A 540 6.13 -45.70 2.94
C THR A 540 5.90 -45.87 4.45
N THR A 541 5.00 -46.94 4.69
CA THR A 541 4.74 -47.08 6.13
C THR A 541 5.00 -48.54 6.55
N VAL A 542 5.70 -48.52 7.71
CA VAL A 542 5.88 -49.86 8.32
C VAL A 542 4.61 -50.27 9.06
N ALA A 543 3.89 -49.28 9.55
CA ALA A 543 2.57 -49.51 10.15
C ALA A 543 1.68 -48.28 9.91
N ASP A 544 0.38 -48.58 9.55
CA ASP A 544 -0.65 -47.54 9.35
C ASP A 544 -2.00 -48.05 9.86
N GLN A 545 -2.13 -47.74 11.12
CA GLN A 545 -3.35 -48.31 11.75
C GLN A 545 -4.41 -47.22 11.98
N SER A 546 -5.66 -47.61 11.62
CA SER A 546 -6.77 -46.64 11.84
C SER A 546 -7.83 -47.27 12.76
N GLY A 547 -8.66 -46.43 13.39
CA GLY A 547 -9.79 -46.89 14.22
C GLY A 547 -9.33 -47.31 15.63
N LEU A 548 -8.14 -46.86 16.03
CA LEU A 548 -7.67 -47.21 17.39
C LEU A 548 -8.45 -46.44 18.46
N THR A 549 -8.87 -47.23 19.42
CA THR A 549 -9.68 -46.52 20.46
C THR A 549 -8.83 -46.33 21.73
N SER A 550 -7.71 -47.03 21.73
CA SER A 550 -6.80 -46.84 22.88
C SER A 550 -5.75 -45.77 22.55
N THR A 551 -5.08 -45.25 23.60
CA THR A 551 -4.06 -44.20 23.35
C THR A 551 -2.66 -44.82 23.38
N SER A 552 -2.60 -46.11 23.02
CA SER A 552 -1.30 -46.82 22.92
C SER A 552 -1.40 -47.88 21.83
N PHE A 553 -0.23 -48.06 21.20
CA PHE A 553 -0.16 -49.09 20.15
C PHE A 553 1.18 -49.82 20.27
N GLN A 554 1.04 -51.22 20.28
CA GLN A 554 2.29 -52.02 20.38
C GLN A 554 2.84 -52.30 18.97
N ALA A 555 3.94 -51.54 18.68
CA ALA A 555 4.56 -51.84 17.37
C ALA A 555 5.44 -53.10 17.46
N SER A 556 5.36 -53.96 16.39
CA SER A 556 6.17 -55.18 16.44
C SER A 556 6.87 -55.39 15.08
N GLY A 557 7.99 -56.09 15.21
CA GLY A 557 8.67 -56.53 13.96
C GLY A 557 9.56 -55.42 13.40
N LEU A 558 10.03 -54.54 14.30
CA LEU A 558 10.91 -53.48 13.77
C LEU A 558 12.34 -53.99 13.69
N GLU A 559 13.11 -53.50 12.71
CA GLU A 559 14.49 -53.98 12.51
C GLU A 559 15.44 -53.31 13.51
N ASN A 560 16.48 -54.11 13.88
CA ASN A 560 17.49 -53.55 14.81
C ASN A 560 18.29 -52.41 14.13
N SER A 561 18.81 -51.57 14.87
CA SER A 561 19.66 -50.43 14.46
C SER A 561 19.01 -49.60 13.36
N THR A 562 17.66 -49.38 13.55
CA THR A 562 16.96 -48.64 12.47
C THR A 562 16.18 -47.48 13.11
N THR A 563 16.21 -46.27 12.40
CA THR A 563 15.43 -45.10 12.87
C THR A 563 14.01 -45.15 12.28
N TYR A 564 13.06 -44.93 13.24
CA TYR A 564 11.65 -44.90 12.80
C TYR A 564 11.01 -43.56 13.18
N TYR A 565 10.07 -43.06 12.22
CA TYR A 565 9.24 -41.86 12.47
C TYR A 565 7.77 -42.25 12.68
N TRP A 566 7.15 -41.53 13.65
CA TRP A 566 5.73 -41.91 13.84
C TRP A 566 4.92 -40.66 14.18
N ARG A 567 3.65 -40.72 13.78
CA ARG A 567 2.70 -39.63 14.08
C ARG A 567 1.29 -40.21 14.25
N VAL A 568 0.43 -39.37 15.00
CA VAL A 568 -0.94 -39.87 15.28
C VAL A 568 -1.93 -38.72 15.03
N ASN A 569 -3.14 -39.05 14.40
CA ASN A 569 -4.24 -38.07 14.39
C ASN A 569 -5.52 -38.69 14.95
N ALA A 570 -6.40 -37.85 15.44
CA ALA A 570 -7.63 -38.32 16.12
C ALA A 570 -8.84 -38.12 15.19
N ALA A 571 -9.86 -39.04 15.46
CA ALA A 571 -11.06 -38.91 14.59
C ALA A 571 -12.32 -39.10 15.43
N ASN A 572 -13.44 -38.40 15.00
CA ASN A 572 -14.81 -38.66 15.47
C ASN A 572 -15.81 -38.51 14.33
N ALA A 573 -17.10 -38.51 14.63
CA ALA A 573 -18.14 -38.50 13.57
C ALA A 573 -18.08 -37.20 12.76
N ASN A 574 -17.44 -36.16 13.39
CA ASN A 574 -17.41 -34.82 12.74
C ASN A 574 -16.17 -34.65 11.87
N GLY A 575 -15.25 -35.66 11.93
CA GLY A 575 -14.08 -35.53 11.03
C GLY A 575 -12.78 -35.86 11.78
N THR A 576 -11.55 -35.61 11.03
CA THR A 576 -10.24 -36.02 11.58
C THR A 576 -9.41 -34.79 11.94
N SER A 577 -8.76 -34.87 13.10
CA SER A 577 -7.87 -33.77 13.47
C SER A 577 -6.62 -33.75 12.58
N PRO A 578 -5.81 -32.57 12.61
CA PRO A 578 -4.46 -32.63 12.01
C PRO A 578 -3.58 -33.70 12.67
N TRP A 579 -2.42 -34.06 11.89
CA TRP A 579 -1.46 -35.01 12.50
C TRP A 579 -0.71 -34.36 13.65
N SER A 580 -0.27 -35.19 14.66
CA SER A 580 0.67 -34.67 15.68
C SER A 580 2.01 -34.32 15.03
N SER A 581 2.86 -33.62 15.88
CA SER A 581 4.24 -33.51 15.37
C SER A 581 4.86 -34.89 15.11
N VAL A 582 5.83 -34.82 14.18
CA VAL A 582 6.47 -36.12 13.86
C VAL A 582 7.60 -36.36 14.88
N TRP A 583 7.43 -37.61 15.67
CA TRP A 583 8.55 -37.98 16.58
C TRP A 583 9.35 -39.14 15.96
N GLN A 584 10.64 -39.22 16.42
CA GLN A 584 11.46 -40.35 15.93
C GLN A 584 12.16 -41.04 17.09
N PHE A 585 12.55 -42.42 16.82
CA PHE A 585 13.37 -43.19 17.77
C PHE A 585 14.20 -44.22 16.99
N THR A 586 15.40 -44.66 17.74
CA THR A 586 16.25 -45.67 17.10
C THR A 586 16.26 -46.95 17.93
N THR A 587 16.11 -48.20 17.17
CA THR A 587 15.94 -49.47 17.90
C THR A 587 17.32 -50.00 18.33
N ILE A 588 17.25 -50.92 19.26
CA ILE A 588 18.46 -51.52 19.86
C ILE A 588 19.35 -52.10 18.75
N VAL A 589 20.69 -52.18 19.10
CA VAL A 589 21.66 -52.74 18.12
C VAL A 589 21.48 -54.26 18.05
N ALA A 590 21.75 -54.76 16.79
CA ALA A 590 21.58 -56.22 16.57
C ALA A 590 22.62 -56.99 17.39
N PRO A 591 22.15 -58.12 18.05
CA PRO A 591 23.16 -58.95 18.73
C PRO A 591 24.24 -59.43 17.75
N PRO A 592 25.52 -59.53 18.28
CA PRO A 592 26.59 -60.03 17.40
C PRO A 592 26.24 -61.40 16.80
N ALA A 593 26.80 -61.56 15.50
CA ALA A 593 26.57 -62.88 14.87
C ALA A 593 27.28 -63.99 15.65
N ALA A 594 26.63 -65.16 15.72
CA ALA A 594 27.28 -66.30 16.39
C ALA A 594 28.70 -66.53 15.83
N PRO A 595 29.63 -66.64 16.78
CA PRO A 595 30.98 -66.94 16.28
C PRO A 595 30.98 -68.21 15.40
N VAL A 596 31.71 -68.08 14.26
CA VAL A 596 31.85 -69.28 13.40
C VAL A 596 33.18 -69.98 13.76
N LEU A 597 33.07 -71.28 14.18
CA LEU A 597 34.32 -72.02 14.50
C LEU A 597 35.27 -72.04 13.30
N SER A 598 36.42 -71.49 13.42
CA SER A 598 37.34 -71.39 12.25
C SER A 598 38.53 -72.34 12.43
N SER A 599 38.72 -73.05 13.67
CA SER A 599 39.78 -74.06 13.88
C SER A 599 39.96 -74.28 15.39
N PRO A 600 40.18 -75.67 15.58
CA PRO A 600 40.28 -76.76 14.60
C PRO A 600 38.90 -77.25 14.16
N SER A 601 38.87 -77.72 12.88
CA SER A 601 37.63 -78.29 12.34
C SER A 601 37.01 -79.31 13.31
N ASP A 602 35.65 -79.30 13.36
CA ASP A 602 34.88 -80.23 14.21
C ASP A 602 35.38 -81.68 14.03
N ASN A 603 36.13 -82.18 15.05
CA ASN A 603 36.64 -83.57 15.14
C ASN A 603 38.11 -83.64 14.70
N ALA A 604 38.83 -82.48 14.83
CA ALA A 604 40.25 -82.55 14.41
C ALA A 604 41.04 -83.40 15.42
N SER A 605 41.66 -84.61 14.85
CA SER A 605 42.59 -85.43 15.66
C SER A 605 44.04 -85.05 15.35
N GLY A 606 45.01 -85.02 16.37
CA GLY A 606 46.45 -84.70 16.25
C GLY A 606 46.71 -83.21 16.45
N VAL A 607 45.74 -82.43 17.25
CA VAL A 607 45.99 -80.98 17.41
C VAL A 607 47.14 -80.79 18.42
N SER A 608 48.33 -80.31 17.92
CA SER A 608 49.58 -80.08 18.68
C SER A 608 49.32 -79.33 19.99
N THR A 609 49.46 -79.99 21.15
CA THR A 609 49.42 -79.17 22.39
C THR A 609 50.48 -78.05 22.31
#